data_AF-A0A2G5PHI3-F1
#
_entry.id   AF-A0A2G5PHI3-F1
#
_cell.length_a   1.000
_cell.length_b   1.000
_cell.length_c   1.000
_cell.angle_alpha   90.00
_cell.angle_beta   90.00
_cell.angle_gamma   90.00
#
_symmetry.space_group_name_H-M   'P 1'
#
loop_
_entity.id
_entity.type
_entity.pdbx_description
1 polymer ?
#
loop_
_entity_poly.entity_id
_entity_poly.type
_entity_poly.pdbx_seq_one_letter_code
_entity_poly.pdbx_strand_id
1 'polypeptide(L)'
;MWQARFKFYDKFGHPASQNARAAAQQLDFWSRFLMRFNLWALLFSPIYFFIKGMWRKGLTLLALNIAAALGLSAAGWPNQWANLVAGAIGLVTANWAYYLHVTQRSVSWNPFEGSALSPGGERL
;
A
#
# COMPACT_ATOMS: atom_id res chain seq x y z
N MET A 1 -10.56 -13.13 -4.49
CA MET A 1 -9.38 -12.38 -5.01
C MET A 1 -8.37 -12.04 -3.93
N TRP A 2 -8.79 -11.46 -2.80
CA TRP A 2 -7.88 -11.18 -1.68
C TRP A 2 -7.26 -12.46 -1.08
N GLN A 3 -7.97 -13.59 -1.10
CA GLN A 3 -7.46 -14.88 -0.62
C GLN A 3 -6.22 -15.36 -1.38
N ALA A 4 -6.19 -15.20 -2.71
CA ALA A 4 -5.04 -15.59 -3.53
C ALA A 4 -3.81 -14.73 -3.23
N ARG A 5 -4.03 -13.43 -2.96
CA ARG A 5 -2.97 -12.52 -2.51
C ARG A 5 -2.44 -12.93 -1.15
N PHE A 6 -3.33 -13.30 -0.22
CA PHE A 6 -2.93 -13.72 1.12
C PHE A 6 -2.09 -14.98 1.07
N LYS A 7 -2.50 -16.01 0.32
CA LYS A 7 -1.68 -17.21 0.11
C LYS A 7 -0.29 -16.90 -0.46
N PHE A 8 -0.20 -15.92 -1.37
CA PHE A 8 1.09 -15.48 -1.89
C PHE A 8 1.94 -14.81 -0.81
N TYR A 9 1.33 -13.93 -0.01
CA TYR A 9 1.98 -13.23 1.10
C TYR A 9 2.41 -14.17 2.23
N ASP A 10 1.61 -15.19 2.55
CA ASP A 10 1.98 -16.23 3.52
C ASP A 10 3.25 -16.97 3.08
N LYS A 11 3.41 -17.20 1.77
CA LYS A 11 4.53 -17.96 1.21
C LYS A 11 5.80 -17.14 0.98
N PHE A 12 5.66 -15.89 0.51
CA PHE A 12 6.79 -15.09 0.03
C PHE A 12 7.00 -13.78 0.81
N GLY A 13 6.12 -13.46 1.76
CA GLY A 13 6.19 -12.26 2.57
C GLY A 13 5.79 -10.99 1.81
N HIS A 14 6.41 -9.87 2.21
CA HIS A 14 6.08 -8.55 1.69
C HIS A 14 6.28 -8.48 0.17
N PRO A 15 5.35 -7.90 -0.62
CA PRO A 15 5.42 -7.91 -2.10
C PRO A 15 6.63 -7.16 -2.69
N ALA A 16 7.28 -6.31 -1.91
CA ALA A 16 8.51 -5.62 -2.30
C ALA A 16 9.80 -6.38 -1.94
N SER A 17 9.73 -7.50 -1.22
CA SER A 17 10.91 -8.32 -0.90
C SER A 17 11.52 -8.93 -2.18
N GLN A 18 12.81 -9.25 -2.15
CA GLN A 18 13.48 -9.86 -3.30
C GLN A 18 12.84 -11.21 -3.67
N ASN A 19 12.51 -12.03 -2.67
CA ASN A 19 11.87 -13.33 -2.87
C ASN A 19 10.47 -13.19 -3.50
N ALA A 20 9.62 -12.31 -2.96
CA ALA A 20 8.30 -12.05 -3.52
C ALA A 20 8.36 -11.47 -4.94
N ARG A 21 9.35 -10.62 -5.23
CA ARG A 21 9.56 -10.10 -6.59
C ARG A 21 9.95 -11.19 -7.58
N ALA A 22 10.87 -12.07 -7.21
CA ALA A 22 11.29 -13.20 -8.03
C ALA A 22 10.10 -14.17 -8.28
N ALA A 23 9.33 -14.49 -7.24
CA ALA A 23 8.15 -15.34 -7.36
C ALA A 23 7.06 -14.70 -8.24
N ALA A 24 6.83 -13.39 -8.10
CA ALA A 24 5.84 -12.67 -8.90
C ALA A 24 6.22 -12.58 -10.39
N GLN A 25 7.50 -12.72 -10.75
CA GLN A 25 7.94 -12.77 -12.15
C GLN A 25 7.63 -14.10 -12.83
N GLN A 26 7.42 -15.17 -12.07
CA GLN A 26 7.04 -16.49 -12.59
C GLN A 26 5.53 -16.61 -12.85
N LEU A 27 4.73 -15.68 -12.33
CA LEU A 27 3.30 -15.61 -12.60
C LEU A 27 3.03 -15.12 -14.02
N ASP A 28 1.92 -15.57 -14.60
CA ASP A 28 1.40 -14.99 -15.83
C ASP A 28 1.05 -13.50 -15.63
N PHE A 29 1.00 -12.77 -16.75
CA PHE A 29 0.79 -11.32 -16.74
C PHE A 29 -0.44 -10.91 -15.93
N TRP A 30 -1.56 -11.63 -16.09
CA TRP A 30 -2.81 -11.28 -15.42
C TRP A 30 -2.73 -11.55 -13.93
N SER A 31 -2.25 -12.71 -13.48
CA SER A 31 -2.07 -12.97 -12.05
C SER A 31 -1.14 -11.98 -11.39
N ARG A 32 -0.03 -11.64 -12.06
CA ARG A 32 0.93 -10.62 -11.58
C ARG A 32 0.28 -9.25 -11.48
N PHE A 33 -0.46 -8.82 -12.50
CA PHE A 33 -1.16 -7.53 -12.49
C PHE A 33 -2.20 -7.47 -11.37
N LEU A 34 -3.06 -8.49 -11.28
CA LEU A 34 -4.10 -8.63 -10.28
C LEU A 34 -3.55 -8.73 -8.84
N MET A 35 -2.31 -9.16 -8.65
CA MET A 35 -1.65 -9.18 -7.35
C MET A 35 -1.24 -7.78 -6.87
N ARG A 36 -0.81 -6.93 -7.81
CA ARG A 36 -0.32 -5.57 -7.54
C ARG A 36 -1.43 -4.54 -7.58
N PHE A 37 -2.44 -4.73 -8.43
CA PHE A 37 -3.43 -3.72 -8.71
C PHE A 37 -4.57 -3.70 -7.68
N ASN A 38 -4.91 -2.51 -7.23
CA ASN A 38 -6.05 -2.22 -6.38
C ASN A 38 -6.67 -0.89 -6.83
N LEU A 39 -7.63 -0.98 -7.75
CA LEU A 39 -8.30 0.18 -8.35
C LEU A 39 -8.95 1.07 -7.28
N TRP A 40 -9.57 0.44 -6.28
CA TRP A 40 -10.27 1.16 -5.22
C TRP A 40 -9.29 1.96 -4.35
N ALA A 41 -8.14 1.39 -4.01
CA ALA A 41 -7.10 2.12 -3.27
C ALA A 41 -6.41 3.19 -4.12
N LEU A 42 -6.34 3.01 -5.45
CA LEU A 42 -5.81 4.04 -6.35
C LEU A 42 -6.71 5.27 -6.38
N LEU A 43 -8.01 5.07 -6.58
CA LEU A 43 -8.98 6.15 -6.75
C LEU A 43 -9.41 6.77 -5.41
N PHE A 44 -9.45 5.98 -4.34
CA PHE A 44 -10.04 6.37 -3.06
C PHE A 44 -9.06 6.17 -1.89
N SER A 45 -7.75 6.35 -2.11
CA SER A 45 -6.66 6.01 -1.18
C SER A 45 -7.01 6.05 0.32
N PRO A 46 -7.08 7.19 1.05
CA PRO A 46 -7.43 7.15 2.49
C PRO A 46 -8.82 6.56 2.78
N ILE A 47 -9.81 6.85 1.96
CA ILE A 47 -11.21 6.40 2.11
C ILE A 47 -11.29 4.87 2.08
N TYR A 48 -10.57 4.23 1.17
CA TYR A 48 -10.47 2.77 1.09
C TYR A 48 -9.93 2.17 2.39
N PHE A 49 -8.89 2.77 2.98
CA PHE A 49 -8.33 2.29 4.24
C PHE A 49 -9.34 2.41 5.39
N PHE A 50 -10.13 3.48 5.44
CA PHE A 50 -11.20 3.62 6.43
C PHE A 50 -12.27 2.53 6.28
N ILE A 51 -12.76 2.31 5.06
CA ILE A 51 -13.78 1.28 4.76
C ILE A 51 -13.28 -0.12 5.20
N LYS A 52 -11.99 -0.39 5.01
CA LYS A 52 -11.38 -1.68 5.37
C LYS A 52 -11.00 -1.82 6.85
N GLY A 53 -11.26 -0.81 7.69
CA GLY A 53 -10.91 -0.83 9.12
C GLY A 53 -9.46 -0.49 9.44
N MET A 54 -8.65 -0.12 8.44
CA MET A 54 -7.23 0.23 8.56
C MET A 54 -7.03 1.73 8.82
N TRP A 55 -7.87 2.29 9.69
CA TRP A 55 -8.04 3.74 9.85
C TRP A 55 -6.75 4.48 10.25
N ARG A 56 -5.84 3.86 11.01
CA ARG A 56 -4.55 4.45 11.39
C ARG A 56 -3.67 4.77 10.19
N LYS A 57 -3.48 3.77 9.31
CA LYS A 57 -2.76 3.96 8.04
C LYS A 57 -3.50 4.92 7.11
N GLY A 58 -4.84 4.88 7.11
CA GLY A 58 -5.68 5.84 6.39
C GLY A 58 -5.44 7.30 6.84
N LEU A 59 -5.39 7.56 8.15
CA LEU A 59 -5.06 8.87 8.70
C LEU A 59 -3.65 9.31 8.35
N THR A 60 -2.66 8.42 8.42
CA THR A 60 -1.28 8.74 7.98
C THR A 60 -1.26 9.18 6.51
N LEU A 61 -1.92 8.42 5.63
CA LEU A 61 -1.99 8.78 4.20
C LEU A 61 -2.73 10.09 3.97
N LEU A 62 -3.80 10.36 4.72
CA LEU A 62 -4.53 11.62 4.65
C LEU A 62 -3.64 12.81 5.08
N ALA A 63 -2.94 12.68 6.21
CA ALA A 63 -2.03 13.71 6.71
C ALA A 63 -0.89 13.99 5.73
N LEU A 64 -0.27 12.95 5.16
CA LEU A 64 0.76 13.09 4.13
C LEU A 64 0.22 13.77 2.87
N ASN A 65 -1.00 13.43 2.43
CA ASN A 65 -1.61 14.05 1.26
C ASN A 65 -1.89 15.55 1.48
N ILE A 66 -2.42 15.92 2.66
CA ILE A 66 -2.65 17.33 3.02
C ILE A 66 -1.32 18.10 3.06
N ALA A 67 -0.30 17.55 3.74
CA ALA A 67 1.02 18.19 3.80
C ALA A 67 1.64 18.38 2.41
N ALA A 68 1.55 17.36 1.55
CA ALA A 68 2.03 17.44 0.17
C ALA A 68 1.27 18.48 -0.66
N ALA A 69 -0.06 18.54 -0.54
CA ALA A 69 -0.88 19.53 -1.23
C ALA A 69 -0.54 20.95 -0.79
N LEU A 70 -0.35 21.19 0.51
CA LEU A 70 0.08 22.51 1.01
C LEU A 70 1.46 22.89 0.49
N GLY A 71 2.41 21.95 0.48
CA GLY A 71 3.76 22.17 -0.05
C GLY A 71 3.76 22.46 -1.55
N LEU A 72 3.00 21.70 -2.35
CA LEU A 72 2.86 21.95 -3.79
C LEU A 72 2.20 23.30 -4.06
N SER A 73 1.12 23.62 -3.35
CA SER A 73 0.44 24.92 -3.47
C SER A 73 1.38 26.08 -3.15
N ALA A 74 2.18 25.97 -2.09
CA ALA A 74 3.17 26.98 -1.73
C ALA A 74 4.28 27.14 -2.79
N ALA A 75 4.61 26.05 -3.50
CA ALA A 75 5.57 26.06 -4.60
C ALA A 75 4.95 26.48 -5.96
N GLY A 76 3.64 26.77 -6.03
CA GLY A 76 2.94 27.09 -7.28
C GLY A 76 2.64 25.89 -8.18
N TRP A 77 2.69 24.67 -7.64
CA TRP A 77 2.41 23.44 -8.37
C TRP A 77 0.94 23.02 -8.23
N PRO A 78 0.37 22.30 -9.22
CA PRO A 78 -0.99 21.78 -9.13
C PRO A 78 -1.16 20.74 -8.01
N ASN A 79 -2.15 20.90 -7.14
CA ASN A 79 -2.42 19.99 -6.02
C ASN A 79 -2.84 18.57 -6.45
N GLN A 80 -3.23 18.39 -7.71
CA GLN A 80 -3.56 17.08 -8.29
C GLN A 80 -2.39 16.09 -8.15
N TRP A 81 -1.15 16.58 -8.17
CA TRP A 81 0.03 15.74 -7.95
C TRP A 81 0.03 15.07 -6.57
N ALA A 82 -0.43 15.74 -5.51
CA ALA A 82 -0.55 15.13 -4.20
C ALA A 82 -1.53 13.95 -4.22
N ASN A 83 -2.69 14.13 -4.86
CA ASN A 83 -3.70 13.08 -5.00
C ASN A 83 -3.20 11.90 -5.84
N LEU A 84 -2.46 12.16 -6.92
CA LEU A 84 -1.86 11.11 -7.75
C LEU A 84 -0.82 10.29 -6.96
N VAL A 85 0.04 10.96 -6.19
CA VAL A 85 1.03 10.30 -5.33
C VAL A 85 0.35 9.50 -4.22
N ALA A 86 -0.65 10.08 -3.55
CA ALA A 86 -1.42 9.39 -2.51
C ALA A 86 -2.16 8.16 -3.06
N GLY A 87 -2.72 8.26 -4.29
CA GLY A 87 -3.31 7.15 -5.02
C GLY A 87 -2.29 6.06 -5.35
N ALA A 88 -1.11 6.42 -5.84
CA ALA A 88 -0.04 5.48 -6.15
C ALA A 88 0.47 4.76 -4.89
N ILE A 89 0.64 5.46 -3.77
CA ILE A 89 0.98 4.86 -2.49
C ILE A 89 -0.14 3.90 -2.05
N GLY A 90 -1.39 4.32 -2.12
CA GLY A 90 -2.55 3.47 -1.81
C GLY A 90 -2.56 2.19 -2.65
N LEU A 91 -2.35 2.31 -3.96
CA LEU A 91 -2.28 1.19 -4.90
C LEU A 91 -1.28 0.12 -4.47
N VAL A 92 -0.05 0.52 -4.10
CA VAL A 92 1.03 -0.43 -3.79
C VAL A 92 1.02 -0.95 -2.35
N THR A 93 0.43 -0.19 -1.41
CA THR A 93 0.43 -0.55 0.02
C THR A 93 -0.86 -1.23 0.49
N ALA A 94 -2.01 -0.90 -0.11
CA ALA A 94 -3.32 -1.30 0.43
C ALA A 94 -3.55 -2.81 0.52
N ASN A 95 -3.05 -3.58 -0.46
CA ASN A 95 -3.23 -5.03 -0.46
C ASN A 95 -2.45 -5.69 0.70
N TRP A 96 -1.22 -5.23 0.94
CA TRP A 96 -0.38 -5.72 2.02
C TRP A 96 -0.88 -5.23 3.40
N ALA A 97 -1.23 -3.95 3.50
CA ALA A 97 -1.82 -3.41 4.72
C ALA A 97 -3.10 -4.18 5.12
N TYR A 98 -3.92 -4.55 4.14
CA TYR A 98 -5.14 -5.32 4.38
C TYR A 98 -4.83 -6.75 4.82
N TYR A 99 -3.80 -7.38 4.26
CA TYR A 99 -3.29 -8.66 4.74
C TYR A 99 -2.89 -8.58 6.21
N LEU A 100 -2.00 -7.66 6.58
CA LEU A 100 -1.55 -7.50 7.97
C LEU A 100 -2.71 -7.17 8.93
N HIS A 101 -3.69 -6.39 8.48
CA HIS A 101 -4.87 -6.08 9.28
C HIS A 101 -5.70 -7.33 9.60
N VAL A 102 -5.92 -8.20 8.60
CA VAL A 102 -6.75 -9.40 8.78
C VAL A 102 -6.01 -10.52 9.49
N THR A 103 -4.75 -10.79 9.13
CA THR A 103 -4.01 -11.96 9.64
C THR A 103 -3.25 -11.66 10.93
N GLN A 104 -2.68 -10.47 11.06
CA GLN A 104 -1.82 -10.10 12.18
C GLN A 104 -2.44 -9.05 13.11
N ARG A 105 -3.66 -8.59 12.82
CA ARG A 105 -4.34 -7.52 13.56
C ARG A 105 -3.46 -6.28 13.72
N SER A 106 -2.66 -5.95 12.70
CA SER A 106 -1.72 -4.84 12.79
C SER A 106 -2.42 -3.53 13.15
N VAL A 107 -1.86 -2.85 14.14
CA VAL A 107 -2.29 -1.53 14.63
C VAL A 107 -1.27 -0.43 14.30
N SER A 108 -0.36 -0.71 13.36
CA SER A 108 0.66 0.24 12.91
C SER A 108 0.07 1.44 12.17
N TRP A 109 0.72 2.59 12.34
CA TRP A 109 0.43 3.82 11.60
C TRP A 109 1.20 3.91 10.28
N ASN A 110 2.20 3.03 10.05
CA ASN A 110 3.05 3.09 8.88
C ASN A 110 2.36 2.39 7.68
N PRO A 111 2.01 3.10 6.59
CA PRO A 111 1.46 2.46 5.39
C PRO A 111 2.46 1.54 4.68
N PHE A 112 3.76 1.69 4.94
CA PHE A 112 4.86 0.90 4.37
C PHE A 112 5.36 -0.22 5.29
N GLU A 113 4.60 -0.60 6.32
CA GLU A 113 4.95 -1.65 7.28
C GLU A 113 5.41 -2.96 6.61
N GLY A 114 6.58 -3.46 6.99
CA GLY A 114 7.16 -4.69 6.42
C GLY A 114 7.91 -4.49 5.10
N SER A 115 8.01 -3.26 4.59
CA SER A 115 8.90 -2.91 3.48
C SER A 115 10.22 -2.35 4.01
N ALA A 116 11.24 -2.24 3.15
CA ALA A 116 12.51 -1.58 3.47
C ALA A 116 12.36 -0.12 3.96
N LEU A 117 11.23 0.55 3.65
CA LEU A 117 10.93 1.90 4.15
C LEU A 117 10.38 1.90 5.60
N SER A 118 10.18 0.73 6.20
CA SER A 118 9.76 0.59 7.60
C SER A 118 10.95 0.31 8.52
N PRO A 119 10.98 0.86 9.75
CA PRO A 119 12.00 0.53 10.73
C PRO A 119 12.03 -1.00 10.96
N GLY A 120 13.17 -1.64 10.67
CA GLY A 120 13.34 -3.10 10.76
C GLY A 120 12.95 -3.91 9.51
N GLY A 121 12.63 -3.23 8.40
CA GLY A 121 11.97 -3.79 7.20
C GLY A 121 12.73 -4.75 6.28
N GLU A 122 13.91 -5.23 6.68
CA GLU A 122 14.74 -6.14 5.86
C GLU A 122 15.23 -7.38 6.63
N ARG A 123 14.71 -7.65 7.83
CA ARG A 123 15.16 -8.77 8.68
C ARG A 123 14.24 -10.00 8.70
N LEU A 124 13.39 -10.20 7.69
CA LEU A 124 12.56 -11.41 7.53
C LEU A 124 12.48 -11.84 6.06
#